data_AF-A0A6L6E823-F1
#
_entry.id   AF-A0A6L6E823-F1
#
_cell.length_a   1.000
_cell.length_b   1.000
_cell.length_c   1.000
_cell.angle_alpha   90.00
_cell.angle_beta   90.00
_cell.angle_gamma   90.00
#
_symmetry.space_group_name_H-M   'P 1'
#
loop_
_entity.id
_entity.type
_entity.pdbx_description
1 polymer ?
#
loop_
_entity_poly.entity_id
_entity_poly.type
_entity_poly.pdbx_seq_one_letter_code
_entity_poly.pdbx_strand_id
1 'polypeptide(L)'
;MLRRYPTRLAYAGGMTTVSHSRSLVPADVLVLVAIKDANGEVSHGVRGKLGRWLSDAIDRVGFDGGMDSTSVLPAPQWSDYRTIAVVGFGSGPNRISNLRYAAATATRTLSGHVVVNIPSRSTAEATAIAEGSLLGSLKTMTRKSGDGPAVISDLTLVSRHAPLLDDVRPGVEAVGVVRDLVTEVPNILSPEELARRVVELSNGTELRVDVHDEHALERGGYGGILGIGAGSSRPPRLVIVRYSPKGAKRHIALVGKGITFDTGGLSIKPANSMVGMKYDMTGAATVFAVTRAIAERKLPIAVTAWLCIAENMPSGTAIRPNDVITIRGGKTVEVTNTDAEGRVVLADGLVAASEENPDCIIDVATLTGSARVALGHRIAGLMGDDEVTTALRTASDTVGEESWAMPLPDYLLPILASDVADIANSKVGNTAGGMLIGGIFLR
;
A
#
# COMPACT_ATOMS: atom_id res chain seq x y z
N MET A 1 29.66 6.43 -12.65
CA MET A 1 29.39 5.76 -11.37
C MET A 1 28.15 6.38 -10.76
N LEU A 2 27.05 5.64 -10.65
CA LEU A 2 25.93 6.06 -9.81
C LEU A 2 26.48 6.22 -8.39
N ARG A 3 26.29 7.39 -7.76
CA ARG A 3 26.64 7.58 -6.33
C ARG A 3 26.03 6.39 -5.57
N ARG A 4 26.87 5.56 -4.96
CA ARG A 4 26.41 4.60 -3.95
C ARG A 4 25.91 5.44 -2.78
N TYR A 5 24.63 5.73 -2.77
CA TYR A 5 24.01 6.41 -1.64
C TYR A 5 23.93 5.38 -0.51
N PRO A 6 24.31 5.75 0.72
CA PRO A 6 24.19 4.84 1.85
C PRO A 6 22.77 4.29 1.87
N THR A 7 22.66 2.98 2.03
CA THR A 7 21.43 2.24 2.32
C THR A 7 20.83 2.81 3.61
N ARG A 8 20.11 3.92 3.50
CA ARG A 8 19.31 4.42 4.60
C ARG A 8 18.12 3.49 4.75
N LEU A 9 17.94 2.99 5.97
CA LEU A 9 16.70 2.35 6.39
C LEU A 9 15.52 3.24 6.04
N ALA A 10 14.40 2.59 5.76
CA ALA A 10 13.09 3.15 5.49
C ALA A 10 12.80 4.37 6.37
N TYR A 11 12.16 5.39 5.79
CA TYR A 11 11.83 6.72 6.26
C TYR A 11 12.87 7.85 6.12
N ALA A 12 12.44 8.95 5.50
CA ALA A 12 13.19 10.21 5.43
C ALA A 12 13.30 10.95 6.79
N GLY A 13 12.56 10.50 7.81
CA GLY A 13 12.62 10.97 9.20
C GLY A 13 11.96 9.93 10.11
N GLY A 14 12.42 9.72 11.34
CA GLY A 14 11.78 8.74 12.24
C GLY A 14 10.25 8.96 12.32
N MET A 15 9.51 7.93 12.70
CA MET A 15 8.05 8.06 12.86
C MET A 15 7.70 9.25 13.74
N THR A 16 6.70 10.01 13.30
CA THR A 16 6.12 11.10 14.11
C THR A 16 5.67 10.56 15.46
N THR A 17 6.18 11.17 16.54
CA THR A 17 5.69 10.88 17.89
C THR A 17 4.27 11.41 18.01
N VAL A 18 3.34 10.59 18.51
CA VAL A 18 1.94 10.99 18.71
C VAL A 18 1.55 10.90 20.17
N SER A 19 0.87 11.95 20.64
CA SER A 19 0.34 12.07 22.00
C SER A 19 -1.11 12.53 21.98
N HIS A 20 -1.81 12.36 23.11
CA HIS A 20 -3.19 12.79 23.32
C HIS A 20 -3.25 13.81 24.45
N SER A 21 -4.01 14.89 24.23
CA SER A 21 -4.35 15.87 25.27
C SER A 21 -5.85 16.15 25.29
N ARG A 22 -6.38 16.52 26.46
CA ARG A 22 -7.77 16.98 26.63
C ARG A 22 -7.93 18.49 26.44
N SER A 23 -6.83 19.22 26.34
CA SER A 23 -6.79 20.67 26.15
C SER A 23 -5.73 21.06 25.13
N LEU A 24 -5.87 22.25 24.56
CA LEU A 24 -4.84 22.83 23.71
C LEU A 24 -3.50 22.94 24.47
N VAL A 25 -2.40 22.75 23.73
CA VAL A 25 -1.02 22.87 24.22
C VAL A 25 -0.22 23.75 23.26
N PRO A 26 0.85 24.44 23.71
CA PRO A 26 1.74 25.20 22.82
C PRO A 26 2.34 24.30 21.73
N ALA A 27 2.51 24.83 20.51
CA ALA A 27 3.08 24.12 19.37
C ALA A 27 3.49 25.07 18.24
N ASP A 28 4.21 24.60 17.22
CA ASP A 28 4.48 25.41 16.03
C ASP A 28 3.21 25.67 15.23
N VAL A 29 2.37 24.63 15.03
CA VAL A 29 1.17 24.69 14.19
C VAL A 29 -0.05 24.18 14.94
N LEU A 30 -1.15 24.94 14.91
CA LEU A 30 -2.48 24.46 15.30
C LEU A 30 -3.29 24.08 14.05
N VAL A 31 -3.77 22.84 13.96
CA VAL A 31 -4.66 22.35 12.92
C VAL A 31 -6.10 22.37 13.40
N LEU A 32 -6.97 22.96 12.59
CA LEU A 32 -8.42 23.04 12.83
C LEU A 32 -9.18 22.60 11.58
N VAL A 33 -10.35 22.00 11.79
CA VAL A 33 -11.28 21.77 10.68
C VAL A 33 -12.23 22.96 10.55
N ALA A 34 -12.48 23.37 9.33
CA ALA A 34 -13.56 24.28 8.97
C ALA A 34 -14.76 23.46 8.48
N ILE A 35 -15.88 23.59 9.17
CA ILE A 35 -17.15 22.97 8.81
C ILE A 35 -18.08 24.09 8.41
N LYS A 36 -18.45 24.10 7.13
CA LYS A 36 -19.49 24.98 6.60
C LYS A 36 -20.86 24.43 7.00
N ASP A 37 -21.66 25.24 7.67
CA ASP A 37 -23.03 24.87 8.02
C ASP A 37 -24.01 25.11 6.85
N ALA A 38 -25.30 24.83 7.07
CA ALA A 38 -26.34 25.00 6.06
C ALA A 38 -26.55 26.46 5.62
N ASN A 39 -26.13 27.43 6.43
CA ASN A 39 -26.22 28.86 6.13
C ASN A 39 -24.94 29.38 5.44
N GLY A 40 -23.93 28.52 5.30
CA GLY A 40 -22.65 28.86 4.71
C GLY A 40 -21.63 29.43 5.69
N GLU A 41 -21.93 29.46 6.99
CA GLU A 41 -20.98 29.92 8.02
C GLU A 41 -19.96 28.83 8.34
N VAL A 42 -18.69 29.22 8.48
CA VAL A 42 -17.60 28.30 8.78
C VAL A 42 -17.35 28.24 10.29
N SER A 43 -17.55 27.06 10.87
CA SER A 43 -17.26 26.77 12.27
C SER A 43 -15.96 25.98 12.43
N HIS A 44 -15.18 26.30 13.47
CA HIS A 44 -13.86 25.70 13.72
C HIS A 44 -13.65 25.18 15.15
N GLY A 45 -14.71 25.16 15.97
CA GLY A 45 -14.69 24.53 17.30
C GLY A 45 -13.88 25.23 18.41
N VAL A 46 -13.19 26.34 18.10
CA VAL A 46 -12.40 27.13 19.07
C VAL A 46 -13.23 28.32 19.57
N ARG A 47 -13.19 28.60 20.88
CA ARG A 47 -13.93 29.70 21.51
C ARG A 47 -13.00 30.82 21.98
N GLY A 48 -13.57 31.92 22.47
CA GLY A 48 -12.82 33.01 23.09
C GLY A 48 -12.09 33.92 22.09
N LYS A 49 -10.99 34.54 22.54
CA LYS A 49 -10.20 35.50 21.74
C LYS A 49 -9.67 34.87 20.43
N LEU A 50 -9.15 33.65 20.52
CA LEU A 50 -8.67 32.88 19.36
C LEU A 50 -9.81 32.51 18.41
N GLY A 51 -10.96 32.11 18.94
CA GLY A 51 -12.10 31.78 18.10
C GLY A 51 -12.59 32.96 17.26
N ARG A 52 -12.74 34.15 17.86
CA ARG A 52 -13.16 35.35 17.12
C ARG A 52 -12.16 35.76 16.04
N TRP A 53 -10.86 35.66 16.35
CA TRP A 53 -9.81 35.95 15.37
C TRP A 53 -9.85 34.97 14.19
N LEU A 54 -10.09 33.69 14.46
CA LEU A 54 -10.17 32.65 13.42
C LEU A 54 -11.32 32.88 12.46
N SER A 55 -12.51 33.24 12.97
CA SER A 55 -13.67 33.52 12.11
C SER A 55 -13.39 34.67 11.13
N ASP A 56 -12.81 35.77 11.60
CA ASP A 56 -12.40 36.90 10.74
C ASP A 56 -11.28 36.51 9.76
N ALA A 57 -10.28 35.74 10.21
CA ALA A 57 -9.17 35.33 9.37
C ALA A 57 -9.60 34.37 8.24
N ILE A 58 -10.48 33.40 8.53
CA ILE A 58 -11.05 32.46 7.56
C ILE A 58 -11.89 33.18 6.50
N ASP A 59 -12.71 34.14 6.92
CA ASP A 59 -13.54 34.95 6.02
C ASP A 59 -12.68 35.80 5.07
N ARG A 60 -11.65 36.48 5.60
CA ARG A 60 -10.73 37.30 4.80
C ARG A 60 -9.98 36.53 3.71
N VAL A 61 -9.62 35.27 3.97
CA VAL A 61 -8.95 34.43 2.97
C VAL A 61 -9.95 33.71 2.05
N GLY A 62 -11.25 33.88 2.26
CA GLY A 62 -12.30 33.26 1.46
C GLY A 62 -12.29 31.74 1.51
N PHE A 63 -11.90 31.15 2.64
CA PHE A 63 -11.79 29.70 2.76
C PHE A 63 -13.18 29.05 2.86
N ASP A 64 -13.54 28.23 1.87
CA ASP A 64 -14.88 27.69 1.70
C ASP A 64 -15.16 26.36 2.43
N GLY A 65 -14.13 25.73 3.00
CA GLY A 65 -14.24 24.43 3.67
C GLY A 65 -14.47 23.24 2.74
N GLY A 66 -14.23 23.39 1.44
CA GLY A 66 -14.35 22.31 0.45
C GLY A 66 -13.47 21.09 0.74
N MET A 67 -13.79 19.95 0.13
CA MET A 67 -12.94 18.76 0.25
C MET A 67 -11.54 19.06 -0.32
N ASP A 68 -10.50 18.56 0.34
CA ASP A 68 -9.09 18.81 0.01
C ASP A 68 -8.56 20.24 0.14
N SER A 69 -9.41 21.19 0.55
CA SER A 69 -8.96 22.56 0.74
C SER A 69 -8.17 22.67 2.04
N THR A 70 -7.06 23.42 1.96
CA THR A 70 -6.22 23.76 3.11
C THR A 70 -5.78 25.20 3.00
N SER A 71 -5.69 25.90 4.13
CA SER A 71 -5.08 27.23 4.22
C SER A 71 -4.21 27.31 5.46
N VAL A 72 -3.04 27.95 5.34
CA VAL A 72 -2.11 28.14 6.45
C VAL A 72 -1.97 29.63 6.70
N LEU A 73 -2.37 30.05 7.90
CA LEU A 73 -2.45 31.45 8.31
C LEU A 73 -1.34 31.76 9.31
N PRO A 74 -0.70 32.94 9.26
CA PRO A 74 0.13 33.43 10.34
C PRO A 74 -0.72 33.55 11.61
N ALA A 75 -0.28 32.91 12.70
CA ALA A 75 -1.00 33.00 13.97
C ALA A 75 -0.78 34.38 14.61
N PRO A 76 -1.74 34.88 15.40
CA PRO A 76 -1.56 36.16 16.07
C PRO A 76 -0.43 36.07 17.11
N GLN A 77 0.36 37.14 17.25
CA GLN A 77 1.57 37.16 18.11
C GLN A 77 1.32 36.83 19.59
N TRP A 78 0.09 36.98 20.07
CA TRP A 78 -0.30 36.66 21.45
C TRP A 78 -0.71 35.19 21.64
N SER A 79 -0.76 34.39 20.58
CA SER A 79 -1.08 32.96 20.67
C SER A 79 0.17 32.11 20.86
N ASP A 80 -0.02 30.89 21.36
CA ASP A 80 1.06 29.92 21.56
C ASP A 80 1.50 29.19 20.27
N TYR A 81 1.09 29.71 19.10
CA TYR A 81 1.32 29.08 17.80
C TYR A 81 2.02 30.04 16.84
N ARG A 82 2.79 29.51 15.89
CA ARG A 82 3.38 30.29 14.79
C ARG A 82 2.44 30.39 13.61
N THR A 83 1.80 29.29 13.26
CA THR A 83 0.81 29.23 12.18
C THR A 83 -0.43 28.46 12.61
N ILE A 84 -1.55 28.74 11.95
CA ILE A 84 -2.79 27.99 12.10
C ILE A 84 -3.17 27.43 10.74
N ALA A 85 -3.27 26.11 10.64
CA ALA A 85 -3.72 25.41 9.46
C ALA A 85 -5.22 25.10 9.58
N VAL A 86 -5.98 25.48 8.58
CA VAL A 86 -7.42 25.19 8.47
C VAL A 86 -7.62 24.22 7.32
N VAL A 87 -8.38 23.15 7.56
CA VAL A 87 -8.70 22.12 6.56
C VAL A 87 -10.21 21.99 6.39
N GLY A 88 -10.66 21.78 5.16
CA GLY A 88 -12.06 21.48 4.89
C GLY A 88 -12.45 20.08 5.36
N PHE A 89 -13.64 19.96 5.96
CA PHE A 89 -14.18 18.66 6.39
C PHE A 89 -14.59 17.75 5.22
N GLY A 90 -14.98 18.35 4.08
CA GLY A 90 -15.61 17.64 2.97
C GLY A 90 -17.06 17.23 3.23
N SER A 91 -17.70 16.60 2.25
CA SER A 91 -19.15 16.29 2.25
C SER A 91 -19.47 14.83 1.92
N GLY A 92 -18.66 13.88 2.42
CA GLY A 92 -18.88 12.44 2.21
C GLY A 92 -19.89 11.82 3.19
N PRO A 93 -20.52 10.68 2.85
CA PRO A 93 -21.53 10.03 3.70
C PRO A 93 -20.94 9.39 4.97
N ASN A 94 -19.66 8.99 4.95
CA ASN A 94 -18.98 8.39 6.10
C ASN A 94 -18.15 9.44 6.87
N ARG A 95 -18.68 9.89 8.00
CA ARG A 95 -18.04 10.89 8.87
C ARG A 95 -16.67 10.45 9.39
N ILE A 96 -16.46 9.17 9.72
CA ILE A 96 -15.18 8.68 10.24
C ILE A 96 -14.11 8.79 9.14
N SER A 97 -14.42 8.35 7.92
CA SER A 97 -13.52 8.46 6.77
C SER A 97 -13.22 9.91 6.42
N ASN A 98 -14.22 10.82 6.47
CA ASN A 98 -14.00 12.25 6.24
C ASN A 98 -13.04 12.87 7.27
N LEU A 99 -13.17 12.50 8.55
CA LEU A 99 -12.28 12.97 9.62
C LEU A 99 -10.84 12.50 9.39
N ARG A 100 -10.64 11.22 9.06
CA ARG A 100 -9.33 10.66 8.69
C ARG A 100 -8.74 11.42 7.51
N TYR A 101 -9.54 11.63 6.46
CA TYR A 101 -9.11 12.32 5.25
C TYR A 101 -8.72 13.77 5.50
N ALA A 102 -9.55 14.53 6.22
CA ALA A 102 -9.25 15.92 6.57
C ALA A 102 -7.97 16.03 7.42
N ALA A 103 -7.79 15.12 8.38
CA ALA A 103 -6.58 15.07 9.20
C ALA A 103 -5.31 14.76 8.38
N ALA A 104 -5.39 13.83 7.43
CA ALA A 104 -4.30 13.52 6.51
C ALA A 104 -3.98 14.70 5.58
N THR A 105 -5.01 15.33 5.03
CA THR A 105 -4.87 16.50 4.17
C THR A 105 -4.24 17.68 4.89
N ALA A 106 -4.60 17.93 6.15
CA ALA A 106 -4.01 19.00 6.94
C ALA A 106 -2.53 18.77 7.20
N THR A 107 -2.15 17.55 7.62
CA THR A 107 -0.79 17.24 8.08
C THR A 107 0.22 17.06 6.96
N ARG A 108 -0.21 16.74 5.73
CA ARG A 108 0.70 16.40 4.62
C ARG A 108 1.73 17.46 4.26
N THR A 109 1.44 18.73 4.49
CA THR A 109 2.33 19.86 4.16
C THR A 109 3.00 20.49 5.39
N LEU A 110 2.70 20.02 6.59
CA LEU A 110 3.18 20.61 7.85
C LEU A 110 4.50 20.00 8.31
N SER A 111 5.10 20.66 9.30
CA SER A 111 6.36 20.29 9.94
C SER A 111 6.50 20.90 11.34
N GLY A 112 7.44 20.41 12.13
CA GLY A 112 7.66 20.85 13.53
C GLY A 112 6.72 20.15 14.50
N HIS A 113 6.39 20.82 15.62
CA HIS A 113 5.38 20.35 16.58
C HIS A 113 3.98 20.78 16.13
N VAL A 114 3.10 19.81 15.88
CA VAL A 114 1.75 20.04 15.35
C VAL A 114 0.69 19.60 16.35
N VAL A 115 -0.25 20.49 16.65
CA VAL A 115 -1.44 20.20 17.45
C VAL A 115 -2.64 20.04 16.54
N VAL A 116 -3.30 18.89 16.57
CA VAL A 116 -4.51 18.61 15.79
C VAL A 116 -5.73 18.71 16.68
N ASN A 117 -6.56 19.73 16.45
CA ASN A 117 -7.78 20.00 17.21
C ASN A 117 -9.00 19.94 16.27
N ILE A 118 -9.28 18.75 15.75
CA ILE A 118 -10.47 18.45 14.94
C ILE A 118 -11.54 17.86 15.89
N PRO A 119 -12.78 18.39 15.91
CA PRO A 119 -13.82 17.89 16.80
C PRO A 119 -14.17 16.42 16.57
N SER A 120 -13.97 15.61 17.61
CA SER A 120 -14.39 14.22 17.72
C SER A 120 -15.60 14.07 18.65
N ARG A 121 -16.45 13.09 18.38
CA ARG A 121 -17.64 12.74 19.19
C ARG A 121 -17.53 11.39 19.91
N SER A 122 -16.51 10.62 19.58
CA SER A 122 -16.27 9.28 20.11
C SER A 122 -14.80 8.92 20.05
N THR A 123 -14.42 7.82 20.72
CA THR A 123 -13.08 7.23 20.57
C THR A 123 -12.80 6.84 19.13
N ALA A 124 -13.77 6.27 18.41
CA ALA A 124 -13.58 5.90 17.00
C ALA A 124 -13.26 7.11 16.10
N GLU A 125 -13.96 8.24 16.30
CA GLU A 125 -13.65 9.48 15.57
C GLU A 125 -12.26 10.02 15.94
N ALA A 126 -11.89 10.02 17.22
CA ALA A 126 -10.57 10.46 17.67
C ALA A 126 -9.44 9.58 17.10
N THR A 127 -9.64 8.26 17.08
CA THR A 127 -8.73 7.28 16.49
C THR A 127 -8.55 7.53 14.99
N ALA A 128 -9.62 7.78 14.25
CA ALA A 128 -9.55 8.07 12.81
C ALA A 128 -8.83 9.39 12.50
N ILE A 129 -9.00 10.42 13.33
CA ILE A 129 -8.23 11.67 13.21
C ILE A 129 -6.75 11.40 13.45
N ALA A 130 -6.39 10.64 14.50
CA ALA A 130 -5.00 10.29 14.78
C ALA A 130 -4.37 9.49 13.63
N GLU A 131 -5.07 8.48 13.12
CA GLU A 131 -4.66 7.68 11.98
C GLU A 131 -4.44 8.55 10.73
N GLY A 132 -5.40 9.39 10.39
CA GLY A 132 -5.29 10.31 9.26
C GLY A 132 -4.10 11.26 9.40
N SER A 133 -3.94 11.86 10.58
CA SER A 133 -2.82 12.74 10.88
C SER A 133 -1.45 12.07 10.73
N LEU A 134 -1.33 10.82 11.16
CA LEU A 134 -0.08 10.06 11.00
C LEU A 134 0.13 9.65 9.53
N LEU A 135 -0.93 9.21 8.83
CA LEU A 135 -0.86 8.89 7.39
C LEU A 135 -0.45 10.09 6.53
N GLY A 136 -0.90 11.30 6.90
CA GLY A 136 -0.50 12.54 6.25
C GLY A 136 0.91 12.98 6.65
N SER A 137 1.38 12.68 7.87
CA SER A 137 2.75 13.01 8.27
C SER A 137 3.82 12.15 7.57
N LEU A 138 3.43 10.99 7.03
CA LEU A 138 4.30 10.11 6.24
C LEU A 138 4.94 10.86 5.06
N LYS A 139 6.29 10.94 5.05
CA LYS A 139 7.05 11.55 3.96
C LYS A 139 7.77 10.47 3.15
N THR A 140 7.64 10.56 1.84
CA THR A 140 8.36 9.69 0.92
C THR A 140 9.84 10.07 0.86
N MET A 141 10.71 9.06 0.79
CA MET A 141 12.12 9.26 0.51
C MET A 141 12.33 10.03 -0.80
N THR A 142 13.26 11.00 -0.77
CA THR A 142 13.67 11.74 -1.96
C THR A 142 15.16 11.58 -2.20
N ARG A 143 15.54 11.49 -3.48
CA ARG A 143 16.94 11.45 -3.92
C ARG A 143 17.42 12.82 -4.45
N LYS A 144 16.66 13.89 -4.18
CA LYS A 144 17.05 15.27 -4.48
C LYS A 144 18.27 15.67 -3.64
N SER A 145 19.13 16.53 -4.18
CA SER A 145 20.38 16.96 -3.53
C SER A 145 20.23 18.07 -2.48
N GLY A 146 19.02 18.64 -2.34
CA GLY A 146 18.73 19.65 -1.32
C GLY A 146 18.30 19.04 0.01
N ASP A 147 17.85 19.89 0.92
CA ASP A 147 17.29 19.45 2.19
C ASP A 147 16.11 18.49 1.97
N GLY A 148 16.01 17.51 2.86
CA GLY A 148 14.88 16.59 2.88
C GLY A 148 13.55 17.32 3.10
N PRO A 149 12.42 16.66 2.84
CA PRO A 149 11.12 17.25 3.15
C PRO A 149 11.06 17.60 4.64
N ALA A 150 10.50 18.77 4.97
CA ALA A 150 10.23 19.11 6.35
C ALA A 150 9.25 18.07 6.95
N VAL A 151 9.54 17.63 8.18
CA VAL A 151 8.82 16.56 8.87
C VAL A 151 8.09 17.08 10.10
N ILE A 152 7.01 16.41 10.49
CA ILE A 152 6.37 16.61 11.79
C ILE A 152 7.13 15.75 12.80
N SER A 153 7.82 16.38 13.75
CA SER A 153 8.57 15.67 14.81
C SER A 153 7.61 15.12 15.86
N ASP A 154 6.64 15.96 16.26
CA ASP A 154 5.72 15.71 17.35
C ASP A 154 4.31 16.09 16.93
N LEU A 155 3.36 15.21 17.21
CA LEU A 155 1.96 15.42 16.95
C LEU A 155 1.15 15.24 18.23
N THR A 156 0.32 16.20 18.56
CA THR A 156 -0.60 16.12 19.70
C THR A 156 -2.03 16.19 19.20
N LEU A 157 -2.79 15.11 19.38
CA LEU A 157 -4.23 15.13 19.15
C LEU A 157 -4.93 15.74 20.37
N VAL A 158 -5.72 16.79 20.15
CA VAL A 158 -6.59 17.38 21.17
C VAL A 158 -8.00 16.84 21.01
N SER A 159 -8.46 16.09 22.01
CA SER A 159 -9.76 15.43 21.98
C SER A 159 -10.24 15.14 23.40
N ARG A 160 -11.56 15.21 23.64
CA ARG A 160 -12.16 14.74 24.90
C ARG A 160 -12.17 13.21 25.00
N HIS A 161 -12.17 12.53 23.86
CA HIS A 161 -12.14 11.08 23.74
C HIS A 161 -10.71 10.61 23.47
N ALA A 162 -10.23 9.63 24.25
CA ALA A 162 -8.89 9.08 24.06
C ALA A 162 -8.86 8.23 22.77
N PRO A 163 -7.90 8.46 21.85
CA PRO A 163 -7.70 7.64 20.66
C PRO A 163 -6.99 6.31 21.01
N LEU A 164 -7.21 5.29 20.18
CA LEU A 164 -6.53 3.99 20.27
C LEU A 164 -5.22 4.02 19.48
N LEU A 165 -4.21 4.72 19.99
CA LEU A 165 -2.95 4.96 19.27
C LEU A 165 -2.15 3.67 19.01
N ASP A 166 -2.17 2.73 19.96
CA ASP A 166 -1.46 1.46 19.84
C ASP A 166 -2.10 0.55 18.77
N ASP A 167 -3.41 0.68 18.54
CA ASP A 167 -4.09 -0.03 17.46
C ASP A 167 -3.74 0.59 16.10
N VAL A 168 -3.67 1.91 16.00
CA VAL A 168 -3.42 2.63 14.74
C VAL A 168 -2.00 2.47 14.24
N ARG A 169 -1.02 2.57 15.15
CA ARG A 169 0.40 2.71 14.82
C ARG A 169 0.92 1.61 13.88
N PRO A 170 0.71 0.30 14.12
CA PRO A 170 1.20 -0.75 13.23
C PRO A 170 0.66 -0.64 11.80
N GLY A 171 -0.60 -0.21 11.64
CA GLY A 171 -1.21 -0.02 10.32
C GLY A 171 -0.58 1.15 9.55
N VAL A 172 -0.34 2.27 10.23
CA VAL A 172 0.32 3.43 9.62
C VAL A 172 1.76 3.12 9.25
N GLU A 173 2.48 2.41 10.13
CA GLU A 173 3.83 1.93 9.83
C GLU A 173 3.87 1.01 8.62
N ALA A 174 2.90 0.09 8.50
CA ALA A 174 2.78 -0.78 7.34
C ALA A 174 2.62 0.04 6.05
N VAL A 175 1.76 1.05 6.03
CA VAL A 175 1.63 1.98 4.88
C VAL A 175 2.95 2.69 4.59
N GLY A 176 3.67 3.10 5.64
CA GLY A 176 5.01 3.68 5.53
C GLY A 176 6.02 2.75 4.85
N VAL A 177 6.10 1.51 5.30
CA VAL A 177 6.97 0.46 4.71
C VAL A 177 6.62 0.23 3.25
N VAL A 178 5.34 0.08 2.92
CA VAL A 178 4.90 -0.09 1.52
C VAL A 178 5.34 1.11 0.69
N ARG A 179 5.08 2.34 1.14
CA ARG A 179 5.47 3.56 0.44
C ARG A 179 6.98 3.63 0.18
N ASP A 180 7.81 3.28 1.15
CA ASP A 180 9.26 3.33 0.98
C ASP A 180 9.78 2.30 -0.02
N LEU A 181 9.26 1.07 0.04
CA LEU A 181 9.65 0.02 -0.91
C LEU A 181 9.21 0.37 -2.33
N VAL A 182 7.95 0.78 -2.54
CA VAL A 182 7.42 1.07 -3.89
C VAL A 182 8.00 2.36 -4.50
N THR A 183 8.44 3.32 -3.68
CA THR A 183 8.97 4.59 -4.18
C THR A 183 10.47 4.56 -4.44
N GLU A 184 11.18 3.55 -3.96
CA GLU A 184 12.59 3.34 -4.26
C GLU A 184 12.83 3.25 -5.78
N VAL A 185 14.02 3.68 -6.21
CA VAL A 185 14.38 3.65 -7.62
C VAL A 185 14.77 2.23 -8.07
N PRO A 186 14.38 1.82 -9.29
CA PRO A 186 14.58 0.44 -9.75
C PRO A 186 16.05 0.07 -9.93
N ASN A 187 16.96 1.04 -10.14
CA ASN A 187 18.40 0.77 -10.20
C ASN A 187 19.03 0.47 -8.82
N ILE A 188 18.27 0.61 -7.73
CA ILE A 188 18.66 0.24 -6.37
C ILE A 188 17.86 -0.97 -5.90
N LEU A 189 16.54 -0.95 -6.06
CA LEU A 189 15.66 -2.02 -5.60
C LEU A 189 15.62 -3.19 -6.59
N SER A 190 16.66 -4.02 -6.58
CA SER A 190 16.66 -5.33 -7.25
C SER A 190 15.82 -6.37 -6.49
N PRO A 191 15.54 -7.55 -7.09
CA PRO A 191 14.92 -8.65 -6.35
C PRO A 191 15.67 -9.04 -5.08
N GLU A 192 16.99 -9.12 -5.16
CA GLU A 192 17.87 -9.38 -4.01
C GLU A 192 17.80 -8.26 -2.96
N GLU A 193 17.82 -7.00 -3.37
CA GLU A 193 17.75 -5.87 -2.45
C GLU A 193 16.39 -5.80 -1.75
N LEU A 194 15.28 -6.09 -2.46
CA LEU A 194 13.95 -6.18 -1.85
C LEU A 194 13.92 -7.30 -0.80
N ALA A 195 14.45 -8.49 -1.11
CA ALA A 195 14.55 -9.59 -0.15
C ALA A 195 15.40 -9.21 1.07
N ARG A 196 16.55 -8.55 0.86
CA ARG A 196 17.43 -8.06 1.93
C ARG A 196 16.70 -7.08 2.85
N ARG A 197 15.94 -6.11 2.29
CA ARG A 197 15.16 -5.15 3.09
C ARG A 197 14.05 -5.82 3.89
N VAL A 198 13.40 -6.85 3.34
CA VAL A 198 12.40 -7.63 4.09
C VAL A 198 13.03 -8.30 5.31
N VAL A 199 14.23 -8.89 5.17
CA VAL A 199 14.97 -9.45 6.31
C VAL A 199 15.32 -8.36 7.32
N GLU A 200 15.86 -7.22 6.88
CA GLU A 200 16.23 -6.12 7.78
C GLU A 200 15.05 -5.56 8.57
N LEU A 201 13.91 -5.36 7.90
CA LEU A 201 12.68 -4.85 8.51
C LEU A 201 11.98 -5.88 9.40
N SER A 202 12.38 -7.15 9.34
CA SER A 202 11.89 -8.22 10.21
C SER A 202 12.74 -8.38 11.48
N ASN A 203 13.93 -7.77 11.55
CA ASN A 203 14.79 -7.86 12.72
C ASN A 203 14.12 -7.27 13.96
N GLY A 204 14.22 -7.99 15.09
CA GLY A 204 13.60 -7.57 16.36
C GLY A 204 12.09 -7.82 16.45
N THR A 205 11.49 -8.47 15.44
CA THR A 205 10.09 -8.92 15.46
C THR A 205 9.99 -10.43 15.71
N GLU A 206 8.77 -10.96 15.84
CA GLU A 206 8.50 -12.40 15.91
C GLU A 206 8.44 -13.08 14.52
N LEU A 207 8.77 -12.34 13.45
CA LEU A 207 8.76 -12.87 12.09
C LEU A 207 9.96 -13.77 11.82
N ARG A 208 9.71 -14.91 11.17
CA ARG A 208 10.75 -15.73 10.54
C ARG A 208 10.76 -15.45 9.05
N VAL A 209 11.94 -15.21 8.47
CA VAL A 209 12.10 -14.97 7.03
C VAL A 209 13.01 -16.03 6.43
N ASP A 210 12.52 -16.73 5.41
CA ASP A 210 13.30 -17.65 4.58
C ASP A 210 13.40 -17.04 3.16
N VAL A 211 14.60 -16.98 2.59
CA VAL A 211 14.85 -16.42 1.24
C VAL A 211 15.36 -17.52 0.32
N HIS A 212 14.64 -17.78 -0.77
CA HIS A 212 15.04 -18.69 -1.83
C HIS A 212 15.69 -17.89 -2.96
N ASP A 213 16.96 -18.20 -3.25
CA ASP A 213 17.68 -17.73 -4.43
C ASP A 213 17.30 -18.53 -5.69
N GLU A 214 17.86 -18.17 -6.84
CA GLU A 214 17.59 -18.81 -8.13
C GLU A 214 17.86 -20.32 -8.11
N HIS A 215 18.84 -20.78 -7.34
CA HIS A 215 19.17 -22.20 -7.24
C HIS A 215 18.15 -22.96 -6.39
N ALA A 216 17.68 -22.34 -5.30
CA ALA A 216 16.58 -22.89 -4.49
C ALA A 216 15.26 -22.89 -5.27
N LEU A 217 15.01 -21.87 -6.09
CA LEU A 217 13.88 -21.81 -7.00
C LEU A 217 13.91 -22.95 -8.02
N GLU A 218 15.08 -23.22 -8.61
CA GLU A 218 15.25 -24.29 -9.60
C GLU A 218 14.98 -25.66 -8.98
N ARG A 219 15.60 -25.94 -7.81
CA ARG A 219 15.35 -27.17 -7.06
C ARG A 219 13.90 -27.32 -6.60
N GLY A 220 13.23 -26.20 -6.31
CA GLY A 220 11.84 -26.16 -5.88
C GLY A 220 10.82 -26.27 -7.03
N GLY A 221 11.27 -26.19 -8.29
CA GLY A 221 10.39 -26.24 -9.45
C GLY A 221 9.58 -24.96 -9.67
N TYR A 222 10.10 -23.80 -9.26
CA TYR A 222 9.46 -22.49 -9.43
C TYR A 222 9.72 -21.89 -10.82
N GLY A 223 9.28 -22.61 -11.86
CA GLY A 223 9.59 -22.24 -13.25
C GLY A 223 8.90 -20.96 -13.72
N GLY A 224 7.81 -20.53 -13.09
CA GLY A 224 7.16 -19.24 -13.36
C GLY A 224 8.04 -18.06 -12.97
N ILE A 225 8.48 -18.03 -11.71
CA ILE A 225 9.37 -17.01 -11.15
C ILE A 225 10.71 -17.00 -11.90
N LEU A 226 11.29 -18.17 -12.15
CA LEU A 226 12.54 -18.30 -12.90
C LEU A 226 12.40 -17.85 -14.36
N GLY A 227 11.35 -18.29 -15.06
CA GLY A 227 11.12 -17.98 -16.46
C GLY A 227 10.96 -16.47 -16.69
N ILE A 228 10.14 -15.80 -15.88
CA ILE A 228 9.97 -14.35 -15.94
C ILE A 228 11.27 -13.62 -15.57
N GLY A 229 11.98 -14.09 -14.53
CA GLY A 229 13.22 -13.46 -14.07
C GLY A 229 14.45 -13.68 -14.97
N ALA A 230 14.40 -14.65 -15.89
CA ALA A 230 15.53 -15.05 -16.74
C ALA A 230 16.08 -13.93 -17.62
N GLY A 231 15.27 -12.91 -17.90
CA GLY A 231 15.66 -11.74 -18.67
C GLY A 231 16.60 -10.78 -17.92
N SER A 232 16.57 -10.78 -16.59
CA SER A 232 17.36 -9.83 -15.78
C SER A 232 18.74 -10.37 -15.42
N SER A 233 19.72 -9.47 -15.35
CA SER A 233 21.03 -9.75 -14.73
C SER A 233 20.97 -9.82 -13.19
N ARG A 234 19.80 -9.50 -12.61
CA ARG A 234 19.54 -9.48 -11.17
C ARG A 234 18.54 -10.61 -10.87
N PRO A 235 19.02 -11.78 -10.42
CA PRO A 235 18.23 -13.00 -10.40
C PRO A 235 17.00 -12.90 -9.47
N PRO A 236 15.92 -13.65 -9.75
CA PRO A 236 14.69 -13.60 -8.98
C PRO A 236 14.85 -14.20 -7.56
N ARG A 237 13.87 -13.94 -6.70
CA ARG A 237 13.80 -14.43 -5.32
C ARG A 237 12.37 -14.87 -5.00
N LEU A 238 12.24 -15.88 -4.15
CA LEU A 238 11.00 -16.11 -3.40
C LEU A 238 11.30 -15.87 -1.93
N VAL A 239 10.57 -14.95 -1.30
CA VAL A 239 10.74 -14.65 0.13
C VAL A 239 9.51 -15.11 0.88
N ILE A 240 9.72 -15.85 1.96
CA ILE A 240 8.66 -16.44 2.77
C ILE A 240 8.76 -15.85 4.17
N VAL A 241 7.72 -15.14 4.60
CA VAL A 241 7.66 -14.47 5.89
C VAL A 241 6.59 -15.13 6.74
N ARG A 242 6.97 -15.68 7.88
CA ARG A 242 6.10 -16.46 8.76
C ARG A 242 5.92 -15.78 10.11
N TYR A 243 4.67 -15.67 10.52
CA TYR A 243 4.25 -15.35 11.89
C TYR A 243 3.37 -16.51 12.39
N SER A 244 3.78 -17.18 13.46
CA SER A 244 3.03 -18.33 14.01
C SER A 244 3.08 -18.31 15.53
N PRO A 245 2.22 -17.48 16.17
CA PRO A 245 2.20 -17.37 17.62
C PRO A 245 1.64 -18.65 18.24
N LYS A 246 2.09 -18.96 19.45
CA LYS A 246 1.61 -20.13 20.19
C LYS A 246 0.08 -20.06 20.37
N GLY A 247 -0.61 -21.12 19.98
CA GLY A 247 -2.07 -21.24 20.14
C GLY A 247 -2.89 -20.64 18.99
N ALA A 248 -2.26 -20.21 17.90
CA ALA A 248 -2.97 -19.89 16.66
C ALA A 248 -3.82 -21.07 16.20
N LYS A 249 -5.11 -20.82 15.91
CA LYS A 249 -6.07 -21.82 15.44
C LYS A 249 -6.39 -21.72 13.95
N ARG A 250 -6.02 -20.59 13.34
CA ARG A 250 -6.25 -20.28 11.93
C ARG A 250 -4.93 -19.93 11.28
N HIS A 251 -4.80 -20.30 10.02
CA HIS A 251 -3.66 -19.99 9.16
C HIS A 251 -4.15 -19.30 7.89
N ILE A 252 -3.64 -18.10 7.64
CA ILE A 252 -3.89 -17.35 6.40
C ILE A 252 -2.59 -17.31 5.61
N ALA A 253 -2.64 -17.65 4.32
CA ALA A 253 -1.54 -17.38 3.41
C ALA A 253 -1.80 -16.10 2.62
N LEU A 254 -0.80 -15.23 2.53
CA LEU A 254 -0.82 -14.03 1.72
C LEU A 254 0.18 -14.19 0.57
N VAL A 255 -0.19 -13.89 -0.68
CA VAL A 255 0.70 -14.03 -1.83
C VAL A 255 0.83 -12.70 -2.57
N GLY A 256 2.04 -12.18 -2.71
CA GLY A 256 2.27 -10.84 -3.24
C GLY A 256 3.04 -10.84 -4.55
N LYS A 257 2.53 -10.15 -5.57
CA LYS A 257 3.27 -9.87 -6.82
C LYS A 257 4.45 -8.95 -6.50
N GLY A 258 5.67 -9.41 -6.82
CA GLY A 258 6.93 -8.73 -6.51
C GLY A 258 7.77 -8.36 -7.73
N ILE A 259 7.19 -7.82 -8.80
CA ILE A 259 8.00 -7.43 -9.98
C ILE A 259 8.70 -6.09 -9.70
N THR A 260 10.02 -6.11 -9.48
CA THR A 260 10.76 -4.91 -9.05
C THR A 260 10.88 -3.86 -10.15
N PHE A 261 10.85 -4.30 -11.40
CA PHE A 261 10.67 -3.46 -12.56
C PHE A 261 10.09 -4.29 -13.71
N ASP A 262 9.08 -3.74 -14.38
CA ASP A 262 8.40 -4.41 -15.48
C ASP A 262 8.54 -3.65 -16.80
N THR A 263 9.37 -4.17 -17.70
CA THR A 263 9.45 -3.64 -19.07
C THR A 263 8.40 -4.24 -19.99
N GLY A 264 7.71 -5.31 -19.55
CA GLY A 264 6.93 -6.22 -20.38
C GLY A 264 7.74 -7.31 -21.08
N GLY A 265 9.02 -7.50 -20.72
CA GLY A 265 9.90 -8.48 -21.35
C GLY A 265 10.11 -8.22 -22.85
N LEU A 266 9.99 -9.27 -23.66
CA LEU A 266 10.04 -9.16 -25.13
C LEU A 266 8.72 -8.64 -25.74
N SER A 267 7.63 -8.67 -24.99
CA SER A 267 6.36 -8.01 -25.28
C SER A 267 6.41 -6.55 -24.80
N ILE A 268 7.46 -5.85 -25.22
CA ILE A 268 7.91 -4.58 -24.64
C ILE A 268 6.78 -3.54 -24.51
N LYS A 269 6.67 -2.94 -23.32
CA LYS A 269 5.76 -1.82 -23.08
C LYS A 269 6.17 -0.61 -23.91
N PRO A 270 5.20 0.17 -24.43
CA PRO A 270 5.49 1.52 -24.92
C PRO A 270 6.17 2.37 -23.85
N ALA A 271 7.06 3.29 -24.25
CA ALA A 271 7.90 4.07 -23.34
C ALA A 271 7.11 4.77 -22.22
N ASN A 272 5.95 5.38 -22.54
CA ASN A 272 5.12 6.07 -21.56
C ASN A 272 4.48 5.11 -20.54
N SER A 273 4.16 3.89 -20.96
CA SER A 273 3.60 2.86 -20.08
C SER A 273 4.64 2.24 -19.14
N MET A 274 5.93 2.38 -19.46
CA MET A 274 7.03 1.90 -18.62
C MET A 274 7.31 2.84 -17.44
N VAL A 275 6.96 4.13 -17.55
CA VAL A 275 7.10 5.09 -16.44
C VAL A 275 6.15 4.70 -15.31
N GLY A 276 6.72 4.41 -14.14
CA GLY A 276 5.98 3.95 -12.97
C GLY A 276 5.98 2.43 -12.78
N MET A 277 6.59 1.63 -13.68
CA MET A 277 6.67 0.18 -13.52
C MET A 277 7.59 -0.30 -12.38
N LYS A 278 8.24 0.62 -11.66
CA LYS A 278 8.86 0.33 -10.36
C LYS A 278 7.84 0.00 -9.25
N TYR A 279 6.57 0.38 -9.44
CA TYR A 279 5.49 0.11 -8.49
C TYR A 279 4.98 -1.34 -8.57
N ASP A 280 5.48 -2.14 -9.51
CA ASP A 280 4.89 -3.44 -9.85
C ASP A 280 5.23 -4.58 -8.85
N MET A 281 5.86 -4.19 -7.74
CA MET A 281 6.13 -5.00 -6.55
C MET A 281 5.26 -4.59 -5.35
N THR A 282 4.25 -3.72 -5.55
CA THR A 282 3.36 -3.24 -4.48
C THR A 282 2.65 -4.40 -3.77
N GLY A 283 2.29 -5.47 -4.51
CA GLY A 283 1.68 -6.66 -3.92
C GLY A 283 2.55 -7.32 -2.85
N ALA A 284 3.81 -7.61 -3.18
CA ALA A 284 4.80 -8.17 -2.27
C ALA A 284 5.07 -7.25 -1.06
N ALA A 285 5.18 -5.94 -1.29
CA ALA A 285 5.35 -4.97 -0.21
C ALA A 285 4.16 -4.97 0.76
N THR A 286 2.93 -5.01 0.22
CA THR A 286 1.70 -5.00 1.02
C THR A 286 1.58 -6.26 1.87
N VAL A 287 1.74 -7.47 1.30
CA VAL A 287 1.59 -8.71 2.09
C VAL A 287 2.66 -8.83 3.18
N PHE A 288 3.87 -8.34 2.92
CA PHE A 288 4.91 -8.26 3.95
C PHE A 288 4.53 -7.28 5.07
N ALA A 289 4.15 -6.05 4.72
CA ALA A 289 3.82 -5.01 5.69
C ALA A 289 2.60 -5.38 6.55
N VAL A 290 1.59 -6.02 5.95
CA VAL A 290 0.43 -6.58 6.67
C VAL A 290 0.87 -7.66 7.65
N THR A 291 1.73 -8.59 7.22
CA THR A 291 2.25 -9.66 8.10
C THR A 291 3.03 -9.09 9.29
N ARG A 292 3.85 -8.05 9.06
CA ARG A 292 4.54 -7.31 10.12
C ARG A 292 3.56 -6.65 11.08
N ALA A 293 2.55 -5.93 10.59
CA ALA A 293 1.55 -5.29 11.45
C ALA A 293 0.74 -6.30 12.27
N ILE A 294 0.44 -7.48 11.72
CA ILE A 294 -0.23 -8.59 12.43
C ILE A 294 0.65 -9.09 13.58
N ALA A 295 1.95 -9.29 13.33
CA ALA A 295 2.91 -9.72 14.35
C ALA A 295 3.10 -8.67 15.46
N GLU A 296 3.20 -7.39 15.09
CA GLU A 296 3.33 -6.28 16.05
C GLU A 296 2.11 -6.15 16.97
N ARG A 297 0.91 -6.36 16.41
CA ARG A 297 -0.34 -6.43 17.18
C ARG A 297 -0.52 -7.73 17.96
N LYS A 298 0.40 -8.69 17.79
CA LYS A 298 0.37 -10.01 18.43
C LYS A 298 -0.97 -10.72 18.24
N LEU A 299 -1.55 -10.62 17.04
CA LEU A 299 -2.85 -11.24 16.77
C LEU A 299 -2.74 -12.77 16.89
N PRO A 300 -3.75 -13.48 17.41
CA PRO A 300 -3.69 -14.91 17.66
C PRO A 300 -3.98 -15.75 16.41
N ILE A 301 -3.34 -15.41 15.28
CA ILE A 301 -3.48 -16.09 13.98
C ILE A 301 -2.11 -16.39 13.40
N ALA A 302 -1.98 -17.51 12.70
CA ALA A 302 -0.80 -17.81 11.91
C ALA A 302 -0.92 -17.17 10.53
N VAL A 303 0.16 -16.58 10.03
CA VAL A 303 0.22 -15.97 8.70
C VAL A 303 1.52 -16.36 8.01
N THR A 304 1.43 -16.81 6.76
CA THR A 304 2.58 -16.99 5.87
C THR A 304 2.42 -16.03 4.67
N ALA A 305 3.33 -15.07 4.51
CA ALA A 305 3.41 -14.26 3.30
C ALA A 305 4.46 -14.81 2.32
N TRP A 306 4.03 -15.01 1.08
CA TRP A 306 4.84 -15.47 -0.05
C TRP A 306 5.04 -14.30 -1.02
N LEU A 307 6.27 -13.81 -1.13
CA LEU A 307 6.62 -12.71 -2.02
C LEU A 307 7.28 -13.29 -3.27
N CYS A 308 6.56 -13.26 -4.40
CA CYS A 308 7.05 -13.77 -5.68
C CYS A 308 7.83 -12.67 -6.40
N ILE A 309 9.14 -12.62 -6.22
CA ILE A 309 9.97 -11.47 -6.62
C ILE A 309 10.77 -11.80 -7.89
N ALA A 310 10.60 -10.98 -8.93
CA ALA A 310 11.38 -11.07 -10.15
C ALA A 310 11.57 -9.68 -10.76
N GLU A 311 12.37 -9.61 -11.81
CA GLU A 311 12.48 -8.41 -12.64
C GLU A 311 12.32 -8.79 -14.11
N ASN A 312 11.31 -8.21 -14.77
CA ASN A 312 10.94 -8.57 -16.13
C ASN A 312 11.67 -7.65 -17.12
N MET A 313 12.67 -8.18 -17.82
CA MET A 313 13.58 -7.42 -18.69
C MET A 313 13.73 -8.11 -20.06
N PRO A 314 13.90 -7.38 -21.17
CA PRO A 314 14.35 -7.97 -22.42
C PRO A 314 15.84 -8.30 -22.34
N SER A 315 16.23 -9.49 -22.81
CA SER A 315 17.63 -9.88 -22.98
C SER A 315 17.73 -11.09 -23.90
N GLY A 316 18.96 -11.54 -24.19
CA GLY A 316 19.18 -12.79 -24.92
C GLY A 316 18.76 -14.05 -24.15
N THR A 317 18.50 -13.95 -22.84
CA THR A 317 18.05 -15.03 -21.96
C THR A 317 16.60 -14.87 -21.51
N ALA A 318 15.91 -13.82 -21.96
CA ALA A 318 14.52 -13.59 -21.61
C ALA A 318 13.61 -14.67 -22.20
N ILE A 319 12.59 -15.04 -21.44
CA ILE A 319 11.49 -15.86 -21.93
C ILE A 319 10.83 -15.20 -23.14
N ARG A 320 10.44 -16.00 -24.12
CA ARG A 320 9.86 -15.56 -25.39
C ARG A 320 8.39 -15.93 -25.48
N PRO A 321 7.60 -15.17 -26.25
CA PRO A 321 6.33 -15.67 -26.74
C PRO A 321 6.48 -17.07 -27.36
N ASN A 322 5.56 -17.97 -27.03
CA ASN A 322 5.52 -19.41 -27.35
C ASN A 322 6.47 -20.32 -26.56
N ASP A 323 7.28 -19.79 -25.64
CA ASP A 323 8.00 -20.67 -24.71
C ASP A 323 7.00 -21.34 -23.76
N VAL A 324 7.22 -22.63 -23.47
CA VAL A 324 6.45 -23.39 -22.49
C VAL A 324 7.31 -23.60 -21.25
N ILE A 325 6.76 -23.23 -20.09
CA ILE A 325 7.41 -23.42 -18.79
C ILE A 325 6.58 -24.36 -17.91
N THR A 326 7.22 -24.98 -16.93
CA THR A 326 6.55 -25.78 -15.90
C THR A 326 6.57 -25.01 -14.59
N ILE A 327 5.41 -24.63 -14.07
CA ILE A 327 5.28 -23.96 -12.78
C ILE A 327 5.33 -24.97 -11.62
N ARG A 328 5.47 -24.48 -10.40
CA ARG A 328 5.33 -25.27 -9.16
C ARG A 328 4.01 -26.06 -9.22
N GLY A 329 4.07 -27.33 -8.83
CA GLY A 329 2.93 -28.25 -8.96
C GLY A 329 2.83 -28.98 -10.31
N GLY A 330 3.71 -28.66 -11.28
CA GLY A 330 3.90 -29.47 -12.49
C GLY A 330 3.04 -29.09 -13.70
N LYS A 331 2.15 -28.10 -13.57
CA LYS A 331 1.35 -27.58 -14.69
C LYS A 331 2.25 -26.86 -15.70
N THR A 332 1.99 -27.05 -16.97
CA THR A 332 2.70 -26.38 -18.07
C THR A 332 1.96 -25.12 -18.51
N VAL A 333 2.69 -24.03 -18.73
CA VAL A 333 2.16 -22.73 -19.15
C VAL A 333 2.85 -22.30 -20.44
N GLU A 334 2.07 -22.11 -21.51
CA GLU A 334 2.53 -21.43 -22.73
C GLU A 334 2.52 -19.92 -22.48
N VAL A 335 3.69 -19.29 -22.57
CA VAL A 335 3.81 -17.84 -22.42
C VAL A 335 3.59 -17.20 -23.77
N THR A 336 2.42 -16.61 -23.99
CA THR A 336 2.07 -15.95 -25.26
C THR A 336 2.25 -14.43 -25.19
N ASN A 337 2.25 -13.86 -23.98
CA ASN A 337 2.56 -12.46 -23.72
C ASN A 337 3.45 -12.33 -22.48
N THR A 338 4.66 -11.82 -22.65
CA THR A 338 5.64 -11.65 -21.57
C THR A 338 5.36 -10.41 -20.69
N ASP A 339 4.38 -9.58 -21.06
CA ASP A 339 3.79 -8.49 -20.25
C ASP A 339 2.59 -8.96 -19.39
N ALA A 340 2.29 -10.26 -19.43
CA ALA A 340 1.37 -10.93 -18.51
C ALA A 340 2.17 -11.79 -17.52
N GLU A 341 3.26 -11.23 -16.99
CA GLU A 341 4.23 -11.86 -16.11
C GLU A 341 3.71 -12.05 -14.69
N GLY A 342 2.96 -11.08 -14.16
CA GLY A 342 2.52 -11.08 -12.77
C GLY A 342 1.72 -12.31 -12.38
N ARG A 343 0.84 -12.78 -13.26
CA ARG A 343 0.03 -13.98 -13.00
C ARG A 343 0.88 -15.26 -12.99
N VAL A 344 1.94 -15.29 -13.80
CA VAL A 344 2.84 -16.45 -13.93
C VAL A 344 3.70 -16.60 -12.66
N VAL A 345 4.24 -15.50 -12.14
CA VAL A 345 5.00 -15.53 -10.87
C VAL A 345 4.10 -15.79 -9.66
N LEU A 346 2.85 -15.31 -9.69
CA LEU A 346 1.87 -15.58 -8.63
C LEU A 346 1.42 -17.04 -8.62
N ALA A 347 1.26 -17.69 -9.78
CA ALA A 347 0.86 -19.10 -9.84
C ALA A 347 1.81 -20.00 -9.04
N ASP A 348 3.12 -19.79 -9.19
CA ASP A 348 4.14 -20.47 -8.39
C ASP A 348 3.95 -20.27 -6.87
N GLY A 349 3.68 -19.04 -6.45
CA GLY A 349 3.46 -18.69 -5.04
C GLY A 349 2.14 -19.22 -4.49
N LEU A 350 1.07 -19.19 -5.27
CA LEU A 350 -0.25 -19.71 -4.91
C LEU A 350 -0.22 -21.21 -4.72
N VAL A 351 0.44 -21.96 -5.62
CA VAL A 351 0.63 -23.39 -5.44
C VAL A 351 1.41 -23.68 -4.17
N ALA A 352 2.57 -23.02 -3.97
CA ALA A 352 3.37 -23.23 -2.76
C ALA A 352 2.62 -22.85 -1.47
N ALA A 353 1.82 -21.78 -1.50
CA ALA A 353 0.96 -21.40 -0.39
C ALA A 353 -0.11 -22.46 -0.10
N SER A 354 -0.73 -23.03 -1.14
CA SER A 354 -1.74 -24.09 -1.00
C SER A 354 -1.18 -25.38 -0.39
N GLU A 355 0.11 -25.69 -0.64
CA GLU A 355 0.78 -26.87 -0.08
C GLU A 355 0.89 -26.80 1.46
N GLU A 356 0.81 -25.61 2.06
CA GLU A 356 0.73 -25.42 3.52
C GLU A 356 -0.67 -25.68 4.09
N ASN A 357 -1.70 -25.91 3.24
CA ASN A 357 -3.11 -26.11 3.60
C ASN A 357 -3.68 -25.01 4.54
N PRO A 358 -3.56 -23.71 4.19
CA PRO A 358 -4.13 -22.62 4.98
C PRO A 358 -5.66 -22.64 4.95
N ASP A 359 -6.30 -22.00 5.94
CA ASP A 359 -7.75 -21.79 5.95
C ASP A 359 -8.20 -20.80 4.85
N CYS A 360 -7.31 -19.91 4.42
CA CYS A 360 -7.59 -18.90 3.38
C CYS A 360 -6.29 -18.47 2.69
N ILE A 361 -6.36 -18.26 1.38
CA ILE A 361 -5.28 -17.64 0.58
C ILE A 361 -5.80 -16.32 0.02
N ILE A 362 -5.03 -15.25 0.19
CA ILE A 362 -5.32 -13.92 -0.36
C ILE A 362 -4.09 -13.46 -1.15
N ASP A 363 -4.23 -13.30 -2.47
CA ASP A 363 -3.20 -12.63 -3.26
C ASP A 363 -3.45 -11.13 -3.41
N VAL A 364 -2.36 -10.36 -3.53
CA VAL A 364 -2.39 -8.92 -3.76
C VAL A 364 -1.45 -8.59 -4.91
N ALA A 365 -1.97 -7.90 -5.94
CA ALA A 365 -1.20 -7.64 -7.15
C ALA A 365 -1.65 -6.39 -7.92
N THR A 366 -0.68 -5.67 -8.46
CA THR A 366 -0.84 -4.70 -9.56
C THR A 366 -0.98 -5.45 -10.90
N LEU A 367 -2.00 -6.29 -11.02
CA LEU A 367 -2.00 -7.36 -12.01
C LEU A 367 -2.36 -6.92 -13.43
N THR A 368 -3.34 -6.03 -13.59
CA THR A 368 -3.87 -5.70 -14.92
C THR A 368 -4.16 -4.21 -15.09
N GLY A 369 -3.83 -3.66 -16.25
CA GLY A 369 -4.29 -2.33 -16.65
C GLY A 369 -5.82 -2.26 -16.83
N SER A 370 -6.46 -3.39 -17.15
CA SER A 370 -7.92 -3.48 -17.30
C SER A 370 -8.69 -3.17 -16.02
N ALA A 371 -8.15 -3.51 -14.85
CA ALA A 371 -8.76 -3.14 -13.56
C ALA A 371 -8.87 -1.62 -13.43
N ARG A 372 -7.81 -0.88 -13.77
CA ARG A 372 -7.79 0.59 -13.76
C ARG A 372 -8.76 1.19 -14.77
N VAL A 373 -8.91 0.58 -15.95
CA VAL A 373 -9.88 1.03 -16.96
C VAL A 373 -11.32 0.87 -16.43
N ALA A 374 -11.62 -0.23 -15.73
CA ALA A 374 -12.95 -0.53 -15.23
C ALA A 374 -13.32 0.25 -13.96
N LEU A 375 -12.39 0.35 -13.00
CA LEU A 375 -12.64 0.81 -11.63
C LEU A 375 -11.96 2.15 -11.29
N GLY A 376 -11.18 2.70 -12.22
CA GLY A 376 -10.43 3.93 -12.01
C GLY A 376 -9.18 3.72 -11.14
N HIS A 377 -8.80 4.77 -10.41
CA HIS A 377 -7.53 4.81 -9.66
C HIS A 377 -7.67 4.60 -8.15
N ARG A 378 -8.91 4.48 -7.65
CA ARG A 378 -9.21 4.44 -6.21
C ARG A 378 -9.79 3.13 -5.71
N ILE A 379 -10.46 2.38 -6.59
CA ILE A 379 -11.22 1.18 -6.23
C ILE A 379 -10.40 -0.06 -6.60
N ALA A 380 -10.13 -0.93 -5.62
CA ALA A 380 -9.51 -2.23 -5.85
C ALA A 380 -10.55 -3.27 -6.30
N GLY A 381 -10.21 -4.12 -7.28
CA GLY A 381 -11.04 -5.25 -7.67
C GLY A 381 -10.78 -6.47 -6.79
N LEU A 382 -11.82 -7.03 -6.18
CA LEU A 382 -11.78 -8.27 -5.41
C LEU A 382 -12.37 -9.40 -6.25
N MET A 383 -11.70 -10.54 -6.34
CA MET A 383 -12.17 -11.72 -7.06
C MET A 383 -11.87 -12.95 -6.22
N GLY A 384 -12.78 -13.93 -6.18
CA GLY A 384 -12.58 -15.17 -5.42
C GLY A 384 -13.88 -15.67 -4.79
N ASP A 385 -13.72 -16.37 -3.67
CA ASP A 385 -14.84 -16.87 -2.88
C ASP A 385 -15.73 -15.74 -2.32
N ASP A 386 -17.04 -15.93 -2.35
CA ASP A 386 -18.03 -14.91 -1.97
C ASP A 386 -17.95 -14.54 -0.47
N GLU A 387 -17.65 -15.50 0.40
CA GLU A 387 -17.51 -15.26 1.85
C GLU A 387 -16.28 -14.39 2.12
N VAL A 388 -15.13 -14.76 1.53
CA VAL A 388 -13.87 -14.03 1.68
C VAL A 388 -13.95 -12.62 1.09
N THR A 389 -14.47 -12.48 -0.13
CA THR A 389 -14.58 -11.17 -0.79
C THR A 389 -15.56 -10.25 -0.07
N THR A 390 -16.66 -10.80 0.48
CA THR A 390 -17.61 -10.03 1.30
C THR A 390 -16.97 -9.56 2.62
N ALA A 391 -16.20 -10.42 3.28
CA ALA A 391 -15.48 -10.07 4.49
C ALA A 391 -14.44 -8.96 4.25
N LEU A 392 -13.65 -9.08 3.17
CA LEU A 392 -12.67 -8.05 2.77
C LEU A 392 -13.35 -6.73 2.43
N ARG A 393 -14.43 -6.74 1.65
CA ARG A 393 -15.19 -5.53 1.33
C ARG A 393 -15.71 -4.84 2.59
N THR A 394 -16.32 -5.62 3.49
CA THR A 394 -16.82 -5.10 4.77
C THR A 394 -15.72 -4.47 5.60
N ALA A 395 -14.54 -5.10 5.68
CA ALA A 395 -13.38 -4.53 6.37
C ALA A 395 -12.93 -3.22 5.70
N SER A 396 -12.83 -3.20 4.36
CA SER A 396 -12.40 -2.04 3.57
C SER A 396 -13.32 -0.81 3.76
N ASP A 397 -14.64 -1.03 3.85
CA ASP A 397 -15.64 0.02 4.10
C ASP A 397 -15.43 0.72 5.45
N THR A 398 -14.93 0.00 6.46
CA THR A 398 -14.67 0.57 7.80
C THR A 398 -13.41 1.44 7.86
N VAL A 399 -12.43 1.16 7.00
CA VAL A 399 -11.14 1.88 6.95
C VAL A 399 -11.07 2.91 5.82
N GLY A 400 -12.09 2.97 4.96
CA GLY A 400 -12.16 3.93 3.86
C GLY A 400 -11.23 3.58 2.70
N GLU A 401 -10.95 2.29 2.51
CA GLU A 401 -10.29 1.76 1.32
C GLU A 401 -11.38 1.21 0.39
N GLU A 402 -11.53 1.80 -0.80
CA GLU A 402 -12.62 1.45 -1.69
C GLU A 402 -12.32 0.14 -2.43
N SER A 403 -13.24 -0.81 -2.40
CA SER A 403 -13.11 -2.09 -3.09
C SER A 403 -14.41 -2.53 -3.74
N TRP A 404 -14.32 -3.36 -4.78
CA TRP A 404 -15.47 -3.86 -5.51
C TRP A 404 -15.31 -5.33 -5.88
N ALA A 405 -16.33 -6.14 -5.58
CA ALA A 405 -16.36 -7.55 -5.95
C ALA A 405 -16.61 -7.72 -7.45
N MET A 406 -15.70 -8.41 -8.12
CA MET A 406 -15.72 -8.73 -9.54
C MET A 406 -15.95 -10.24 -9.73
N PRO A 407 -16.70 -10.66 -10.76
CA PRO A 407 -17.01 -12.07 -10.96
C PRO A 407 -15.81 -12.85 -11.54
N LEU A 408 -15.85 -14.19 -11.42
CA LEU A 408 -14.94 -15.11 -12.14
C LEU A 408 -15.75 -16.06 -13.05
N PRO A 409 -16.23 -15.60 -14.21
CA PRO A 409 -17.09 -16.42 -15.07
C PRO A 409 -16.33 -17.54 -15.77
N ASP A 410 -16.83 -18.78 -15.64
CA ASP A 410 -16.19 -19.98 -16.21
C ASP A 410 -16.07 -19.95 -17.75
N TYR A 411 -16.94 -19.20 -18.43
CA TYR A 411 -16.89 -19.07 -19.90
C TYR A 411 -15.61 -18.41 -20.41
N LEU A 412 -14.84 -17.74 -19.54
CA LEU A 412 -13.57 -17.12 -19.90
C LEU A 412 -12.41 -18.12 -19.91
N LEU A 413 -12.52 -19.27 -19.23
CA LEU A 413 -11.43 -20.25 -19.16
C LEU A 413 -10.98 -20.78 -20.54
N PRO A 414 -11.88 -21.12 -21.49
CA PRO A 414 -11.47 -21.54 -22.83
C PRO A 414 -10.64 -20.53 -23.61
N ILE A 415 -10.65 -19.24 -23.25
CA ILE A 415 -9.80 -18.20 -23.87
C ILE A 415 -8.31 -18.48 -23.62
N LEU A 416 -7.99 -19.13 -22.50
CA LEU A 416 -6.64 -19.50 -22.08
C LEU A 416 -6.24 -20.92 -22.53
N ALA A 417 -7.02 -21.57 -23.39
CA ALA A 417 -6.62 -22.85 -23.95
C ALA A 417 -5.32 -22.71 -24.78
N SER A 418 -4.43 -23.69 -24.65
CA SER A 418 -3.19 -23.81 -25.41
C SER A 418 -3.18 -25.12 -26.21
N ASP A 419 -2.53 -25.10 -27.36
CA ASP A 419 -2.34 -26.29 -28.21
C ASP A 419 -1.10 -27.12 -27.78
N VAL A 420 -0.23 -26.55 -26.94
CA VAL A 420 1.10 -27.11 -26.61
C VAL A 420 1.40 -27.23 -25.11
N ALA A 421 0.56 -26.62 -24.25
CA ALA A 421 0.67 -26.65 -22.80
C ALA A 421 -0.71 -26.84 -22.16
N ASP A 422 -0.75 -27.03 -20.84
CA ASP A 422 -2.02 -27.17 -20.11
C ASP A 422 -2.86 -25.87 -20.14
N ILE A 423 -2.19 -24.71 -20.24
CA ILE A 423 -2.84 -23.39 -20.28
C ILE A 423 -1.90 -22.36 -20.93
N ALA A 424 -2.45 -21.36 -21.61
CA ALA A 424 -1.71 -20.17 -22.04
C ALA A 424 -1.82 -19.06 -20.98
N ASN A 425 -0.77 -18.28 -20.75
CA ASN A 425 -0.84 -17.18 -19.78
C ASN A 425 -1.73 -16.02 -20.24
N SER A 426 -1.95 -15.89 -21.55
CA SER A 426 -2.79 -14.86 -22.14
C SER A 426 -3.31 -15.25 -23.52
N LYS A 427 -4.24 -14.45 -24.07
CA LYS A 427 -4.63 -14.52 -25.48
C LYS A 427 -4.24 -13.23 -26.17
N VAL A 428 -3.22 -13.29 -27.03
CA VAL A 428 -2.75 -12.13 -27.79
C VAL A 428 -3.89 -11.52 -28.62
N GLY A 429 -4.01 -10.19 -28.57
CA GLY A 429 -5.06 -9.44 -29.27
C GLY A 429 -6.42 -9.39 -28.57
N ASN A 430 -6.64 -10.19 -27.52
CA ASN A 430 -7.87 -10.10 -26.72
C ASN A 430 -7.69 -9.10 -25.56
N THR A 431 -8.38 -7.97 -25.63
CA THR A 431 -8.37 -6.94 -24.59
C THR A 431 -9.61 -6.97 -23.68
N ALA A 432 -10.64 -7.72 -24.09
CA ALA A 432 -11.91 -7.79 -23.36
C ALA A 432 -11.76 -8.64 -22.10
N GLY A 433 -12.25 -8.13 -20.97
CA GLY A 433 -12.25 -8.88 -19.70
C GLY A 433 -10.86 -9.17 -19.12
N GLY A 434 -9.81 -8.44 -19.52
CA GLY A 434 -8.42 -8.75 -19.14
C GLY A 434 -8.15 -8.91 -17.64
N MET A 435 -8.86 -8.16 -16.78
CA MET A 435 -8.82 -8.33 -15.33
C MET A 435 -9.35 -9.72 -14.91
N LEU A 436 -10.53 -10.10 -15.42
CA LEU A 436 -11.19 -11.36 -15.08
C LEU A 436 -10.40 -12.55 -15.61
N ILE A 437 -9.84 -12.44 -16.82
CA ILE A 437 -8.94 -13.46 -17.40
C ILE A 437 -7.71 -13.66 -16.51
N GLY A 438 -7.17 -12.58 -15.93
CA GLY A 438 -6.08 -12.67 -14.95
C GLY A 438 -6.48 -13.47 -13.72
N GLY A 439 -7.66 -13.21 -13.15
CA GLY A 439 -8.19 -13.99 -12.02
C GLY A 439 -8.48 -15.44 -12.37
N ILE A 440 -9.02 -15.71 -13.56
CA ILE A 440 -9.30 -17.08 -14.05
C ILE A 440 -8.02 -17.89 -14.26
N PHE A 441 -6.90 -17.26 -14.65
CA PHE A 441 -5.62 -17.96 -14.74
C PHE A 441 -5.09 -18.40 -13.36
N LEU A 442 -5.34 -17.60 -12.32
CA LEU A 442 -4.84 -17.84 -10.96
C LEU A 442 -5.68 -18.85 -10.18
N ARG A 443 -6.97 -18.98 -10.51
CA ARG A 443 -7.90 -19.96 -9.97
C ARG A 443 -7.71 -21.32 -10.62
#